data_AF-A0A1Y1UM32-F1
#
_entry.id   AF-A0A1Y1UM32-F1
#
_cell.length_a   1.000
_cell.length_b   1.000
_cell.length_c   1.000
_cell.angle_alpha   90.00
_cell.angle_beta   90.00
_cell.angle_gamma   90.00
#
_symmetry.space_group_name_H-M   'P 1'
#
loop_
_entity.id
_entity.type
_entity.pdbx_description
1 polymer ?
#
loop_
_entity_poly.entity_id
_entity_poly.type
_entity_poly.pdbx_seq_one_letter_code
_entity_poly.pdbx_strand_id
1 'polypeptide(L)'
;MASSNIDALPYFDKQLEAPGAKSSAQALIEAELRNTPQISLDDPRLPAEVKIFAKSESLSELLDGYATNPIRGIDTSKYGVPQVTEGSSIDELVEAERRGRIGEGHMAVRIENADLLSTYGPNAWLIRNYQLNSQLTELQSTLEALKEKVTEVNRSRRVFQEDTGTHLTRLEGRWQDLVGSTVQLEVACKAMEGQVKTLRRKEEDLKKEVQQLEDIEKL
;
A
#
# COMPACT_ATOMS: atom_id res chain seq x y z
N MET A 1 -14.37 -11.88 -16.79
CA MET A 1 -14.60 -11.54 -15.38
C MET A 1 -15.07 -10.10 -15.34
N ALA A 2 -16.32 -9.84 -14.94
CA ALA A 2 -16.72 -8.47 -14.68
C ALA A 2 -15.83 -7.97 -13.54
N SER A 3 -14.91 -7.05 -13.84
CA SER A 3 -14.28 -6.25 -12.81
C SER A 3 -15.42 -5.57 -12.08
N SER A 4 -15.85 -6.13 -10.95
CA SER A 4 -16.64 -5.41 -9.99
C SER A 4 -15.74 -4.27 -9.54
N ASN A 5 -15.81 -3.15 -10.24
CA ASN A 5 -15.14 -1.93 -9.84
C ASN A 5 -15.73 -1.59 -8.48
N ILE A 6 -15.00 -1.92 -7.41
CA ILE A 6 -15.34 -1.51 -6.06
C ILE A 6 -15.17 0.01 -6.08
N ASP A 7 -16.29 0.71 -6.22
CA ASP A 7 -16.31 2.15 -6.32
C ASP A 7 -16.20 2.76 -4.92
N ALA A 8 -15.11 3.49 -4.73
CA ALA A 8 -14.86 4.29 -3.53
C ALA A 8 -14.18 5.57 -4.01
N LEU A 9 -14.60 6.73 -3.51
CA LEU A 9 -14.15 8.04 -4.00
C LEU A 9 -13.29 8.76 -2.95
N PRO A 10 -12.01 8.36 -2.71
CA PRO A 10 -11.15 8.96 -1.69
C PRO A 10 -11.07 10.49 -1.69
N TYR A 11 -11.10 11.14 -2.85
CA TYR A 11 -11.02 12.60 -2.94
C TYR A 11 -12.34 13.31 -2.59
N PHE A 12 -13.47 12.60 -2.63
CA PHE A 12 -14.81 13.12 -2.35
C PHE A 12 -15.30 12.70 -0.95
N ASP A 13 -15.09 11.43 -0.58
CA ASP A 13 -15.55 10.79 0.65
C ASP A 13 -14.70 11.17 1.89
N LYS A 14 -14.77 12.42 2.31
CA LYS A 14 -14.03 12.94 3.48
C LYS A 14 -14.47 12.34 4.82
N GLN A 15 -15.58 11.61 4.86
CA GLN A 15 -16.11 10.98 6.06
C GLN A 15 -15.16 9.92 6.64
N LEU A 16 -14.34 9.29 5.80
CA LEU A 16 -13.31 8.34 6.21
C LEU A 16 -12.13 8.97 6.98
N GLU A 17 -11.96 10.30 6.87
CA GLU A 17 -10.96 11.04 7.64
C GLU A 17 -11.42 11.35 9.07
N ALA A 18 -12.69 11.10 9.39
CA ALA A 18 -13.22 11.29 10.74
C ALA A 18 -12.51 10.36 11.75
N PRO A 19 -12.19 10.86 12.96
CA PRO A 19 -11.55 10.05 13.99
C PRO A 19 -12.46 8.87 14.36
N GLY A 20 -11.90 7.65 14.37
CA GLY A 20 -12.62 6.43 14.72
C GLY A 20 -13.24 5.66 13.54
N ALA A 21 -13.50 6.29 12.39
CA ALA A 21 -14.08 5.62 11.22
C ALA A 21 -13.20 4.47 10.68
N LYS A 22 -11.88 4.65 10.70
CA LYS A 22 -10.92 3.59 10.32
C LYS A 22 -10.92 2.44 11.32
N SER A 23 -11.02 2.75 12.62
CA SER A 23 -11.01 1.73 13.68
C SER A 23 -12.29 0.90 13.67
N SER A 24 -13.46 1.52 13.44
CA SER A 24 -14.72 0.78 13.29
C SER A 24 -14.71 -0.11 12.05
N ALA A 25 -14.21 0.39 10.92
CA ALA A 25 -14.04 -0.41 9.70
C ALA A 25 -13.09 -1.59 9.92
N GLN A 26 -11.95 -1.37 10.59
CA GLN A 26 -11.01 -2.43 10.94
C GLN A 26 -11.63 -3.50 11.86
N ALA A 27 -12.41 -3.10 12.87
CA ALA A 27 -13.09 -4.04 13.75
C ALA A 27 -14.08 -4.95 12.99
N LEU A 28 -14.79 -4.42 12.00
CA LEU A 28 -15.67 -5.21 11.13
C LEU A 28 -14.88 -6.16 10.24
N ILE A 29 -13.76 -5.69 9.65
CA ILE A 29 -12.86 -6.52 8.85
C ILE A 29 -12.31 -7.69 9.69
N GLU A 30 -11.87 -7.42 10.92
CA GLU A 30 -11.36 -8.45 11.83
C GLU A 30 -12.43 -9.47 12.22
N ALA A 31 -13.68 -9.03 12.43
CA ALA A 31 -14.80 -9.93 12.71
C ALA A 31 -15.07 -10.89 11.54
N GLU A 32 -15.03 -10.38 10.30
CA GLU A 32 -15.19 -11.20 9.09
C GLU A 32 -13.98 -12.12 8.86
N LEU A 33 -12.76 -11.64 9.11
CA LEU A 33 -11.54 -12.45 9.00
C LEU A 33 -11.54 -13.64 9.96
N ARG A 34 -12.17 -13.53 11.14
CA ARG A 34 -12.33 -14.66 12.07
C ARG A 34 -13.24 -15.76 11.52
N ASN A 35 -14.22 -15.38 10.70
CA ASN A 35 -15.18 -16.31 10.09
C ASN A 35 -14.70 -16.83 8.73
N THR A 36 -13.72 -16.16 8.12
CA THR A 36 -13.19 -16.52 6.81
C THR A 36 -12.14 -17.63 6.96
N PRO A 37 -12.22 -18.73 6.20
CA PRO A 37 -11.21 -19.77 6.25
C PRO A 37 -9.85 -19.21 5.81
N GLN A 38 -8.81 -19.45 6.62
CA GLN A 38 -7.46 -19.04 6.28
C GLN A 38 -6.97 -19.83 5.07
N ILE A 39 -6.41 -19.10 4.10
CA ILE A 39 -5.81 -19.66 2.89
C ILE A 39 -4.52 -20.39 3.30
N SER A 40 -4.33 -21.61 2.81
CA SER A 40 -3.08 -22.36 3.02
C SER A 40 -1.90 -21.64 2.38
N LEU A 41 -0.72 -21.71 3.00
CA LEU A 41 0.51 -21.11 2.45
C LEU A 41 0.87 -21.65 1.05
N ASP A 42 0.37 -22.83 0.70
CA ASP A 42 0.58 -23.48 -0.60
C ASP A 42 -0.46 -23.08 -1.69
N ASP A 43 -1.30 -22.07 -1.44
CA ASP A 43 -2.31 -21.63 -2.43
C ASP A 43 -1.62 -21.05 -3.69
N PRO A 44 -2.01 -21.48 -4.90
CA PRO A 44 -1.45 -20.96 -6.17
C PRO A 44 -1.64 -19.45 -6.40
N ARG A 45 -2.48 -18.78 -5.60
CA ARG A 45 -2.65 -17.32 -5.59
C ARG A 45 -1.53 -16.61 -4.85
N LEU A 46 -0.82 -17.29 -3.95
CA LEU A 46 0.32 -16.74 -3.24
C LEU A 46 1.56 -16.81 -4.16
N PRO A 47 2.43 -15.79 -4.16
CA PRO A 47 3.70 -15.85 -4.87
C PRO A 47 4.51 -17.04 -4.38
N ALA A 48 5.08 -17.82 -5.31
CA ALA A 48 5.96 -18.92 -4.97
C ALA A 48 7.16 -18.44 -4.15
N GLU A 49 7.61 -19.25 -3.19
CA GLU A 49 8.80 -18.95 -2.41
C GLU A 49 10.02 -18.76 -3.32
N VAL A 50 10.67 -17.61 -3.19
CA VAL A 50 11.85 -17.26 -3.99
C VAL A 50 13.07 -17.95 -3.38
N LYS A 51 13.59 -18.98 -4.08
CA LYS A 51 14.86 -19.62 -3.71
C LYS A 51 16.03 -18.69 -4.02
N ILE A 52 16.60 -18.10 -2.97
CA ILE A 52 17.84 -17.33 -3.05
C ILE A 52 18.97 -18.29 -3.38
N PHE A 53 19.79 -17.97 -4.39
CA PHE A 53 20.86 -18.82 -4.92
C PHE A 53 20.42 -20.13 -5.60
N ALA A 54 19.29 -20.13 -6.32
CA ALA A 54 18.80 -21.31 -7.06
C ALA A 54 19.81 -22.01 -7.99
N LYS A 55 20.90 -21.34 -8.40
CA LYS A 55 21.96 -21.90 -9.26
C LYS A 55 23.13 -22.50 -8.50
N SER A 56 23.30 -22.21 -7.21
CA SER A 56 24.49 -22.58 -6.43
C SER A 56 24.06 -23.20 -5.12
N GLU A 57 24.03 -24.52 -5.10
CA GLU A 57 23.70 -25.35 -3.92
C GLU A 57 24.60 -24.99 -2.72
N SER A 58 25.89 -24.77 -2.97
CA SER A 58 26.84 -24.36 -1.94
C SER A 58 26.50 -23.03 -1.25
N LEU A 59 25.88 -22.09 -1.97
CA LEU A 59 25.52 -20.78 -1.41
C LEU A 59 24.20 -20.85 -0.65
N SER A 60 23.27 -21.69 -1.09
CA SER A 60 22.05 -21.96 -0.32
C SER A 60 22.36 -22.67 0.99
N GLU A 61 23.20 -23.71 0.97
CA GLU A 61 23.62 -24.41 2.20
C GLU A 61 24.33 -23.48 3.19
N LEU A 62 25.17 -22.58 2.66
CA LEU A 62 25.86 -21.59 3.48
C LEU A 62 24.87 -20.60 4.09
N LEU A 63 23.90 -20.11 3.32
CA LEU A 63 22.85 -19.22 3.81
C LEU A 63 22.02 -19.88 4.91
N ASP A 64 21.63 -21.14 4.72
CA ASP A 64 20.86 -21.92 5.71
C ASP A 64 21.68 -22.15 6.99
N GLY A 65 22.98 -22.41 6.84
CA GLY A 65 23.92 -22.59 7.96
C GLY A 65 24.31 -21.29 8.68
N TYR A 66 24.08 -20.11 8.09
CA TYR A 66 24.63 -18.83 8.57
C TYR A 66 24.22 -18.49 10.00
N ALA A 67 22.99 -18.82 10.40
CA ALA A 67 22.50 -18.56 11.76
C ALA A 67 23.30 -19.34 12.82
N THR A 68 23.82 -20.52 12.46
CA THR A 68 24.62 -21.38 13.36
C THR A 68 26.12 -21.14 13.23
N ASN A 69 26.61 -20.90 12.02
CA ASN A 69 28.02 -20.72 11.70
C ASN A 69 28.20 -19.49 10.80
N PRO A 70 28.28 -18.28 11.38
CA PRO A 70 28.48 -17.07 10.60
C PRO A 70 29.84 -17.11 9.91
N ILE A 71 29.89 -16.65 8.66
CA ILE A 71 31.14 -16.52 7.90
C ILE A 71 32.09 -15.61 8.69
N ARG A 72 33.25 -16.14 9.09
CA ARG A 72 34.30 -15.33 9.69
C ARG A 72 35.04 -14.58 8.59
N GLY A 73 35.47 -13.35 8.89
CA GLY A 73 36.29 -12.56 7.99
C GLY A 73 37.60 -13.27 7.60
N ILE A 74 38.21 -12.83 6.51
CA ILE A 74 39.50 -13.36 6.06
C ILE A 74 40.54 -13.14 7.16
N ASP A 75 41.25 -14.21 7.54
CA ASP A 75 42.33 -14.13 8.52
C ASP A 75 43.56 -13.42 7.91
N THR A 76 43.89 -12.24 8.44
CA THR A 76 45.01 -11.42 7.99
C THR A 76 46.32 -11.75 8.69
N SER A 77 46.29 -12.58 9.75
CA SER A 77 47.48 -12.90 10.56
C SER A 77 48.59 -13.58 9.75
N LYS A 78 48.22 -14.32 8.70
CA LYS A 78 49.14 -15.00 7.77
C LYS A 78 50.09 -14.06 7.03
N TYR A 79 49.70 -12.81 6.83
CA TYR A 79 50.49 -11.81 6.10
C TYR A 79 51.17 -10.81 7.04
N GLY A 80 50.99 -10.96 8.35
CA GLY A 80 51.67 -10.15 9.35
C GLY A 80 53.16 -10.48 9.44
N VAL A 81 53.94 -9.51 9.92
CA VAL A 81 55.36 -9.73 10.20
C VAL A 81 55.47 -10.74 11.35
N PRO A 82 56.15 -11.88 11.17
CA PRO A 82 56.32 -12.87 12.22
C PRO A 82 57.17 -12.27 13.36
N GLN A 83 56.71 -12.45 14.60
CA GLN A 83 57.47 -12.09 15.80
C GLN A 83 58.05 -13.36 16.42
N VAL A 84 59.34 -13.32 16.76
CA VAL A 84 60.06 -14.43 17.39
C VAL A 84 60.64 -13.93 18.71
N THR A 85 60.50 -14.73 19.76
CA THR A 85 61.03 -14.43 21.10
C THR A 85 62.33 -15.19 21.36
N GLU A 86 63.17 -14.67 22.26
CA GLU A 86 64.38 -15.38 22.69
C GLU A 86 63.99 -16.69 23.39
N GLY A 87 64.44 -17.84 22.84
CA GLY A 87 64.11 -19.19 23.34
C GLY A 87 63.10 -19.99 22.48
N SER A 88 62.67 -19.48 21.33
CA SER A 88 61.78 -20.19 20.40
C SER A 88 62.37 -21.51 19.88
N SER A 89 61.50 -22.49 19.66
CA SER A 89 61.89 -23.81 19.13
C SER A 89 62.32 -23.72 17.65
N ILE A 90 63.09 -24.70 17.18
CA ILE A 90 63.54 -24.74 15.76
C ILE A 90 62.33 -24.78 14.81
N ASP A 91 61.26 -25.48 15.18
CA ASP A 91 60.04 -25.57 14.38
C ASP A 91 59.31 -24.21 14.28
N GLU A 92 59.24 -23.46 15.39
CA GLU A 92 58.70 -22.09 15.39
C GLU A 92 59.52 -21.13 14.51
N LEU A 93 60.84 -21.29 14.49
CA LEU A 93 61.73 -20.50 13.64
C LEU A 93 61.53 -20.80 12.15
N VAL A 94 61.34 -22.08 11.79
CA VAL A 94 61.04 -22.50 10.40
C VAL A 94 59.68 -21.96 9.95
N GLU A 95 58.68 -21.99 10.82
CA GLU A 95 57.38 -21.38 10.52
C GLU A 95 57.46 -19.86 10.37
N ALA A 96 58.23 -19.19 11.24
CA ALA A 96 58.46 -17.75 11.15
C ALA A 96 59.17 -17.38 9.85
N GLU A 97 60.19 -18.13 9.44
CA GLU A 97 60.88 -17.94 8.15
C GLU A 97 59.89 -18.07 6.98
N ARG A 98 59.09 -19.14 6.98
CA ARG A 98 58.09 -19.39 5.94
C ARG A 98 57.07 -18.26 5.85
N ARG A 99 56.55 -17.78 6.99
CA ARG A 99 55.63 -16.63 7.05
C ARG A 99 56.30 -15.35 6.56
N GLY A 100 57.57 -15.12 6.93
CA GLY A 100 58.37 -14.01 6.44
C GLY A 100 58.48 -13.98 4.92
N ARG A 101 58.83 -15.11 4.29
CA ARG A 101 58.89 -15.24 2.82
C ARG A 101 57.54 -14.99 2.15
N ILE A 102 56.44 -15.46 2.75
CA ILE A 102 55.08 -15.20 2.25
C ILE A 102 54.77 -13.70 2.33
N GLY A 103 55.10 -13.05 3.45
CA GLY A 103 54.93 -11.62 3.64
C GLY A 103 55.74 -10.79 2.64
N GLU A 104 57.00 -11.15 2.40
CA GLU A 104 57.87 -10.51 1.41
C GLU A 104 57.28 -10.60 0.00
N GLY A 105 56.89 -11.79 -0.45
CA GLY A 105 56.26 -11.98 -1.75
C GLY A 105 54.96 -11.18 -1.91
N HIS A 106 54.14 -11.12 -0.86
CA HIS A 106 52.93 -10.29 -0.85
C HIS A 106 53.26 -8.79 -0.91
N MET A 107 54.29 -8.32 -0.20
CA MET A 107 54.71 -6.92 -0.27
C MET A 107 55.25 -6.55 -1.66
N ALA A 108 56.00 -7.44 -2.32
CA ALA A 108 56.47 -7.21 -3.68
C ALA A 108 55.29 -7.00 -4.66
N VAL A 109 54.30 -7.89 -4.64
CA VAL A 109 53.07 -7.75 -5.45
C VAL A 109 52.28 -6.49 -5.08
N ARG A 110 52.24 -6.12 -3.79
CA ARG A 110 51.57 -4.90 -3.34
C ARG A 110 52.24 -3.65 -3.89
N ILE A 111 53.57 -3.61 -3.94
CA ILE A 111 54.32 -2.48 -4.51
C ILE A 111 54.01 -2.36 -6.00
N GLU A 112 54.08 -3.47 -6.75
CA GLU A 112 53.74 -3.49 -8.18
C GLU A 112 52.30 -2.98 -8.42
N ASN A 113 51.33 -3.47 -7.64
CA ASN A 113 49.95 -3.01 -7.71
C ASN A 113 49.78 -1.53 -7.34
N ALA A 114 50.56 -1.03 -6.37
CA ALA A 114 50.53 0.37 -5.97
C ALA A 114 51.11 1.28 -7.07
N ASP A 115 52.15 0.84 -7.78
CA ASP A 115 52.73 1.56 -8.92
C ASP A 115 51.74 1.62 -10.09
N LEU A 116 51.08 0.49 -10.40
CA LEU A 116 49.99 0.46 -11.38
C LEU A 116 48.83 1.36 -10.97
N LEU A 117 48.44 1.34 -9.70
CA LEU A 117 47.37 2.20 -9.19
C LEU A 117 47.75 3.68 -9.22
N SER A 118 49.00 4.03 -8.93
CA SER A 118 49.50 5.41 -9.02
C SER A 118 49.45 5.91 -10.47
N THR A 119 49.81 5.04 -11.41
CA THR A 119 49.88 5.37 -12.85
C THR A 119 48.49 5.48 -13.49
N TYR A 120 47.58 4.52 -13.23
CA TYR A 120 46.30 4.42 -13.92
C TYR A 120 45.08 4.78 -13.07
N GLY A 121 45.21 4.72 -11.74
CA GLY A 121 44.11 4.95 -10.79
C GLY A 121 43.44 6.31 -10.93
N PRO A 122 44.17 7.44 -10.99
CA PRO A 122 43.55 8.76 -11.11
C PRO A 122 42.66 8.88 -12.36
N ASN A 123 43.15 8.41 -13.51
CA ASN A 123 42.40 8.44 -14.76
C ASN A 123 41.20 7.50 -14.75
N ALA A 124 41.37 6.26 -14.26
CA ALA A 124 40.28 5.31 -14.12
C ALA A 124 39.18 5.83 -13.18
N TRP A 125 39.56 6.50 -12.09
CA TRP A 125 38.63 7.09 -11.14
C TRP A 125 37.82 8.23 -11.76
N LEU A 126 38.44 9.11 -12.55
CA LEU A 126 37.75 10.19 -13.26
C LEU A 126 36.72 9.64 -14.27
N ILE A 127 37.09 8.62 -15.05
CA ILE A 127 36.17 7.97 -15.99
C ILE A 127 35.00 7.35 -15.24
N ARG A 128 35.28 6.64 -14.14
CA ARG A 128 34.22 6.03 -13.32
C ARG A 128 33.31 7.10 -12.72
N ASN A 129 33.86 8.21 -12.24
CA ASN A 129 33.07 9.32 -11.71
C ASN A 129 32.14 9.90 -12.78
N TYR A 130 32.65 10.12 -14.00
CA TYR A 130 31.85 10.57 -15.13
C TYR A 130 30.70 9.60 -15.46
N GLN A 131 30.98 8.29 -15.53
CA GLN A 131 29.96 7.27 -15.75
C GLN A 131 28.89 7.27 -14.65
N LEU A 132 29.31 7.38 -13.38
CA LEU A 132 28.38 7.45 -12.25
C LEU A 132 27.51 8.70 -12.30
N ASN A 133 28.09 9.85 -12.66
CA ASN A 133 27.31 11.09 -12.84
C ASN A 133 26.28 10.94 -13.97
N SER A 134 26.67 10.33 -15.10
CA SER A 134 25.73 10.06 -16.20
C SER A 134 24.58 9.15 -15.76
N GLN A 135 24.87 8.06 -15.07
CA GLN A 135 23.85 7.14 -14.54
C GLN A 135 22.94 7.85 -13.52
N LEU A 136 23.52 8.69 -12.66
CA LEU A 136 22.76 9.48 -11.70
C LEU A 136 21.80 10.43 -12.40
N THR A 137 22.25 11.15 -13.44
CA THR A 137 21.37 12.06 -14.19
C THR A 137 20.24 11.33 -14.92
N GLU A 138 20.49 10.13 -15.43
CA GLU A 138 19.47 9.29 -16.06
C GLU A 138 18.44 8.77 -15.02
N LEU A 139 18.91 8.33 -13.86
CA LEU A 139 18.02 7.90 -12.77
C LEU A 139 17.19 9.07 -12.23
N GLN A 140 17.76 10.28 -12.15
CA GLN A 140 17.02 11.47 -11.74
C GLN A 140 15.95 11.85 -12.76
N SER A 141 16.27 11.86 -14.06
CA SER A 141 15.29 12.21 -15.11
C SER A 141 14.15 11.20 -15.19
N THR A 142 14.45 9.91 -15.07
CA THR A 142 13.43 8.86 -15.03
C THR A 142 12.54 8.96 -13.78
N LEU A 143 13.12 9.29 -12.63
CA LEU A 143 12.38 9.53 -11.39
C LEU A 143 11.46 10.76 -11.52
N GLU A 144 11.93 11.86 -12.08
CA GLU A 144 11.13 13.06 -12.34
C GLU A 144 9.97 12.77 -13.29
N ALA A 145 10.23 12.08 -14.40
CA ALA A 145 9.19 11.68 -15.33
C ALA A 145 8.14 10.74 -14.69
N LEU A 146 8.56 9.83 -13.81
CA LEU A 146 7.64 8.96 -13.06
C LEU A 146 6.81 9.76 -12.06
N LYS A 147 7.41 10.72 -11.35
CA LYS A 147 6.67 11.63 -10.45
C LYS A 147 5.61 12.42 -11.22
N GLU A 148 5.96 12.97 -12.38
CA GLU A 148 5.02 13.70 -13.22
C GLU A 148 3.85 12.81 -13.66
N LYS A 149 4.13 11.59 -14.13
CA LYS A 149 3.09 10.61 -14.47
C LYS A 149 2.18 10.28 -13.29
N VAL A 150 2.74 10.09 -12.09
CA VAL A 150 1.96 9.85 -10.86
C VAL A 150 1.08 11.06 -10.55
N THR A 151 1.61 12.29 -10.66
CA THR A 151 0.82 13.50 -10.42
C THR A 151 -0.30 13.68 -11.43
N GLU A 152 -0.07 13.34 -12.70
CA GLU A 152 -1.09 13.42 -13.75
C GLU A 152 -2.21 12.38 -13.53
N VAL A 153 -1.85 11.15 -13.16
CA VAL A 153 -2.83 10.12 -12.77
C VAL A 153 -3.64 10.55 -11.55
N ASN A 154 -2.99 11.13 -10.54
CA ASN A 154 -3.70 11.63 -9.36
C ASN A 154 -4.61 12.82 -9.69
N ARG A 155 -4.17 13.72 -10.58
CA ARG A 155 -4.96 14.87 -11.04
C ARG A 155 -6.21 14.40 -11.79
N SER A 156 -6.03 13.53 -12.78
CA SER A 156 -7.15 12.96 -13.57
C SER A 156 -8.12 12.19 -12.66
N ARG A 157 -7.60 11.37 -11.74
CA ARG A 157 -8.42 10.67 -10.73
C ARG A 157 -9.22 11.65 -9.88
N ARG A 158 -8.59 12.72 -9.39
CA ARG A 158 -9.28 13.73 -8.58
C ARG A 158 -10.41 14.40 -9.33
N VAL A 159 -10.17 14.85 -10.56
CA VAL A 159 -11.22 15.48 -11.40
C VAL A 159 -12.39 14.53 -11.62
N PHE A 160 -12.10 13.26 -11.98
CA PHE A 160 -13.14 12.25 -12.17
C PHE A 160 -13.97 12.00 -10.90
N GLN A 161 -13.32 11.89 -9.74
CA GLN A 161 -14.00 11.64 -8.47
C GLN A 161 -14.80 12.85 -7.99
N GLU A 162 -14.29 14.07 -8.15
CA GLU A 162 -15.03 15.29 -7.81
C GLU A 162 -16.27 15.45 -8.70
N ASP A 163 -16.16 15.23 -10.02
CA ASP A 163 -17.30 15.29 -10.95
C ASP A 163 -18.35 14.22 -10.63
N THR A 164 -17.93 12.96 -10.49
CA THR A 164 -18.82 11.84 -10.14
C THR A 164 -19.49 12.05 -8.77
N GLY A 165 -18.73 12.53 -7.78
CA GLY A 165 -19.26 12.85 -6.46
C GLY A 165 -20.33 13.93 -6.49
N THR A 166 -20.11 15.02 -7.24
CA THR A 166 -21.14 16.06 -7.41
C THR A 166 -22.39 15.54 -8.11
N HIS A 167 -22.22 14.63 -9.08
CA HIS A 167 -23.34 13.96 -9.73
C HIS A 167 -24.14 13.10 -8.76
N LEU A 168 -23.47 12.35 -7.88
CA LEU A 168 -24.09 11.56 -6.82
C LEU A 168 -24.86 12.44 -5.82
N THR A 169 -24.28 13.54 -5.35
CA THR A 169 -24.98 14.49 -4.45
C THR A 169 -26.23 15.08 -5.10
N ARG A 170 -26.18 15.37 -6.41
CA ARG A 170 -27.36 15.84 -7.14
C ARG A 170 -28.45 14.78 -7.22
N LEU A 171 -28.08 13.52 -7.45
CA LEU A 171 -29.03 12.40 -7.46
C LEU A 171 -29.62 12.16 -6.07
N GLU A 172 -28.81 12.25 -5.03
CA GLU A 172 -29.25 12.14 -3.64
C GLU A 172 -30.24 13.25 -3.29
N GLY A 173 -29.95 14.51 -3.64
CA GLY A 173 -30.88 15.63 -3.43
C GLY A 173 -32.21 15.42 -4.16
N ARG A 174 -32.18 15.00 -5.44
CA ARG A 174 -33.41 14.68 -6.19
C ARG A 174 -34.19 13.53 -5.55
N TRP A 175 -33.50 12.53 -5.02
CA TRP A 175 -34.13 11.43 -4.32
C TRP A 175 -34.80 11.91 -3.01
N GLN A 176 -34.12 12.74 -2.22
CA GLN A 176 -34.68 13.34 -1.01
C GLN A 176 -35.91 14.21 -1.32
N ASP A 177 -35.85 15.03 -2.38
CA ASP A 177 -36.97 15.86 -2.83
C ASP A 177 -38.16 15.01 -3.26
N LEU A 178 -37.91 13.92 -3.99
CA LEU A 178 -38.96 13.01 -4.45
C LEU A 178 -39.63 12.28 -3.28
N VAL A 179 -38.84 11.76 -2.34
CA VAL A 179 -39.35 11.14 -1.12
C VAL A 179 -40.14 12.16 -0.28
N GLY A 180 -39.60 13.37 -0.11
CA GLY A 180 -40.27 14.46 0.59
C GLY A 180 -41.60 14.84 -0.06
N SER A 181 -41.64 14.96 -1.39
CA SER A 181 -42.85 15.24 -2.15
C SER A 181 -43.88 14.12 -2.01
N THR A 182 -43.47 12.84 -2.07
CA THR A 182 -44.40 11.72 -1.87
C THR A 182 -45.02 11.73 -0.47
N VAL A 183 -44.23 12.01 0.57
CA VAL A 183 -44.74 12.09 1.95
C VAL A 183 -45.68 13.27 2.10
N GLN A 184 -45.35 14.44 1.55
CA GLN A 184 -46.23 15.62 1.56
C GLN A 184 -47.55 15.34 0.84
N LEU A 185 -47.51 14.65 -0.29
CA LEU A 185 -48.69 14.28 -1.07
C LEU A 185 -49.58 13.29 -0.30
N GLU A 186 -49.00 12.28 0.35
CA GLU A 186 -49.73 11.36 1.23
C GLU A 186 -50.41 12.08 2.40
N VAL A 187 -49.73 13.05 3.03
CA VAL A 187 -50.30 13.87 4.10
C VAL A 187 -51.47 14.73 3.59
N ALA A 188 -51.32 15.36 2.41
CA ALA A 188 -52.37 16.14 1.78
C ALA A 188 -53.59 15.28 1.42
N CYS A 189 -53.38 14.09 0.85
CA CYS A 189 -54.45 13.13 0.57
C CYS A 189 -55.20 12.74 1.85
N LYS A 190 -54.50 12.38 2.92
CA LYS A 190 -55.13 12.05 4.21
C LYS A 190 -55.91 13.23 4.81
N ALA A 191 -55.40 14.46 4.69
CA ALA A 191 -56.10 15.66 5.13
C ALA A 191 -57.38 15.90 4.32
N MET A 192 -57.32 15.76 2.99
CA MET A 192 -58.49 15.86 2.10
C MET A 192 -59.52 14.77 2.38
N GLU A 193 -59.10 13.52 2.60
CA GLU A 193 -60.00 12.44 3.02
C GLU A 193 -60.71 12.75 4.33
N GLY A 194 -60.00 13.37 5.29
CA GLY A 194 -60.58 13.88 6.53
C GLY A 194 -61.65 14.94 6.28
N GLN A 195 -61.39 15.91 5.40
CA GLN A 195 -62.36 16.95 5.01
C GLN A 195 -63.56 16.37 4.27
N VAL A 196 -63.36 15.40 3.37
CA VAL A 196 -64.46 14.73 2.66
C VAL A 196 -65.34 13.97 3.65
N LYS A 197 -64.76 13.30 4.66
CA LYS A 197 -65.52 12.63 5.72
C LYS A 197 -66.35 13.61 6.56
N THR A 198 -65.83 14.79 6.89
CA THR A 198 -66.60 15.79 7.65
C THR A 198 -67.72 16.41 6.82
N LEU A 199 -67.48 16.69 5.53
CA LEU A 199 -68.51 17.18 4.62
C LEU A 199 -69.63 16.15 4.40
N ARG A 200 -69.29 14.86 4.21
CA ARG A 200 -70.30 13.79 4.12
C ARG A 200 -71.17 13.68 5.36
N ARG A 201 -70.58 13.80 6.56
CA ARG A 201 -71.36 13.84 7.81
C ARG A 201 -72.34 15.02 7.84
N LYS A 202 -71.88 16.22 7.47
CA LYS A 202 -72.77 17.40 7.37
C LYS A 202 -73.89 17.21 6.35
N GLU A 203 -73.61 16.60 5.21
CA GLU A 203 -74.62 16.30 4.19
C GLU A 203 -75.66 15.31 4.72
N GLU A 204 -75.24 14.26 5.43
CA GLU A 204 -76.15 13.31 6.09
C GLU A 204 -77.01 13.98 7.16
N ASP A 205 -76.43 14.86 7.98
CA ASP A 205 -77.15 15.61 9.02
C ASP A 205 -78.19 16.56 8.40
N LEU A 206 -77.80 17.33 7.38
CA LEU A 206 -78.71 18.21 6.63
C LEU A 206 -79.82 17.44 5.92
N LYS A 207 -79.52 16.28 5.33
CA LYS A 207 -80.55 15.41 4.72
C LYS A 207 -81.58 14.94 5.74
N LYS A 208 -81.15 14.60 6.95
CA LYS A 208 -82.07 14.25 8.04
C LYS A 208 -82.91 15.45 8.45
N GLU A 209 -82.33 16.64 8.55
CA GLU A 209 -83.09 17.87 8.84
C GLU A 209 -84.13 18.19 7.76
N VAL A 210 -83.76 18.07 6.47
CA VAL A 210 -84.70 18.27 5.36
C VAL A 210 -85.83 17.23 5.39
N GLN A 211 -85.52 15.95 5.63
CA GLN A 211 -86.55 14.92 5.80
C GLN A 211 -87.49 15.22 6.96
N GLN A 212 -86.97 15.68 8.10
CA GLN A 212 -87.79 16.08 9.23
C GLN A 212 -88.72 17.25 8.89
N LEU A 213 -88.25 18.23 8.10
CA LEU A 213 -89.08 19.35 7.65
C LEU A 213 -90.15 18.89 6.64
N GLU A 214 -89.82 18.03 5.69
CA GLU A 214 -90.78 17.44 4.75
C GLU A 214 -91.85 16.59 5.45
N ASP A 215 -91.49 15.91 6.54
CA ASP A 215 -92.44 15.13 7.34
C ASP A 215 -93.35 16.02 8.21
N ILE A 216 -92.88 17.20 8.62
CA ILE A 216 -93.69 18.22 9.32
C ILE A 216 -94.68 18.90 8.36
N GLU A 217 -94.32 19.11 7.10
CA GLU A 217 -95.18 19.75 6.08
C GLU A 217 -96.31 18.83 5.57
N LYS A 218 -96.21 17.52 5.83
CA LYS A 218 -97.21 16.50 5.45
C LYS A 218 -98.24 16.17 6.54
N LEU A 219 -98.18 16.85 7.69
CA LEU A 219 -99.14 16.80 8.80
C LEU A 219 -100.09 18.00 8.77
#